data_AF-A0A0D0D6N6-F1
#
_entry.id   AF-A0A0D0D6N6-F1
#
_cell.length_a   1.000
_cell.length_b   1.000
_cell.length_c   1.000
_cell.angle_alpha   90.00
_cell.angle_beta   90.00
_cell.angle_gamma   90.00
#
_symmetry.space_group_name_H-M   'P 1'
#
loop_
_entity.id
_entity.type
_entity.pdbx_description
1 polymer ?
#
loop_
_entity_poly.entity_id
_entity_poly.type
_entity_poly.pdbx_seq_one_letter_code
_entity_poly.pdbx_strand_id
1 'polypeptide(L)' 'EYRSVIFTHSPEQTTVAKRVTEEVQAKHFTPKGENIVTEILEVGLWHDAELYHQLYLFKNPNGYHCSTHKLHW' A
#
# COMPACT_ATOMS: atom_id res chain seq x y z
N GLU A 1 -13.01 -1.17 4.26
CA GLU A 1 -12.01 -2.27 4.30
C GLU A 1 -10.81 -2.08 3.37
N TYR A 2 -10.82 -1.15 2.39
CA TYR A 2 -9.75 -1.04 1.37
C TYR A 2 -9.05 0.33 1.32
N ARG A 3 -8.60 0.87 2.45
CA ARG A 3 -7.82 2.13 2.47
C ARG A 3 -6.35 1.87 2.12
N SER A 4 -5.70 2.84 1.50
CA SER A 4 -4.24 2.81 1.29
C SER A 4 -3.52 3.17 2.60
N VAL A 5 -2.62 2.31 3.07
CA VAL A 5 -1.88 2.53 4.32
C VAL A 5 -0.52 1.85 4.28
N ILE A 6 0.47 2.47 4.93
CA ILE A 6 1.77 1.87 5.25
C ILE A 6 1.84 1.73 6.78
N PHE A 7 2.00 0.49 7.25
CA PHE A 7 2.28 0.19 8.66
C PHE A 7 3.79 0.06 8.87
N THR A 8 4.34 0.79 9.83
CA THR A 8 5.78 0.89 10.07
C THR A 8 6.17 0.22 11.38
N HIS A 9 7.31 -0.48 11.39
CA HIS A 9 7.85 -1.21 12.54
C HIS A 9 8.95 -0.45 13.30
N SER A 10 9.39 0.70 12.78
CA SER A 10 10.39 1.54 13.43
C SER A 10 10.28 3.02 13.03
N PRO A 11 10.82 3.94 13.84
CA PRO A 11 10.86 5.38 13.50
C PRO A 11 11.60 5.67 12.19
N GLU A 12 12.63 4.89 11.86
CA GLU A 12 13.37 5.01 10.61
C GLU A 12 12.46 4.67 9.42
N GLN A 13 11.65 3.61 9.53
CA GLN A 13 10.66 3.28 8.49
C GLN A 13 9.61 4.38 8.33
N THR A 14 9.11 4.96 9.43
CA THR A 14 8.18 6.09 9.39
C THR A 14 8.79 7.29 8.66
N THR A 15 10.05 7.61 8.96
CA THR A 15 10.78 8.72 8.33
C THR A 15 10.97 8.48 6.83
N VAL A 16 11.38 7.27 6.44
CA VAL A 16 11.57 6.90 5.04
C VAL A 16 10.23 6.91 4.29
N ALA A 17 9.16 6.35 4.85
CA ALA A 17 7.84 6.30 4.23
C ALA A 17 7.29 7.71 3.95
N LYS A 18 7.45 8.65 4.89
CA LYS A 18 7.04 10.06 4.71
C LYS A 18 7.83 10.74 3.60
N ARG A 19 9.17 10.64 3.65
CA ARG A 19 10.05 11.24 2.64
C ARG A 19 9.73 10.72 1.23
N VAL A 20 9.60 9.40 1.06
CA VAL A 20 9.29 8.80 -0.25
C VAL A 20 7.89 9.19 -0.72
N THR A 21 6.92 9.29 0.19
CA THR A 21 5.57 9.76 -0.15
C THR A 21 5.59 11.19 -0.70
N GLU A 22 6.36 12.09 -0.07
CA GLU A 22 6.55 13.47 -0.55
C GLU A 22 7.25 13.52 -1.92
N GLU A 23 8.31 12.73 -2.11
CA GLU A 23 9.04 12.63 -3.38
C GLU A 23 8.13 12.15 -4.52
N VAL A 24 7.33 11.11 -4.27
CA VAL A 24 6.38 10.55 -5.25
C VAL A 24 5.22 11.50 -5.51
N GLN A 25 4.67 12.16 -4.47
CA GLN A 25 3.63 13.18 -4.59
C GLN A 25 4.09 14.29 -5.54
N ALA A 26 5.25 14.88 -5.26
CA ALA A 26 5.83 15.97 -6.05
C ALA A 26 6.08 15.55 -7.50
N LYS A 27 6.58 14.33 -7.73
CA LYS A 27 6.97 13.87 -9.06
C LYS A 27 5.79 13.42 -9.92
N HIS A 28 4.75 12.81 -9.33
CA HIS A 28 3.75 12.06 -10.09
C HIS A 28 2.29 12.50 -9.90
N PHE A 29 1.96 13.18 -8.81
CA PHE A 29 0.58 13.53 -8.44
C PHE A 29 0.33 15.04 -8.43
N THR A 30 1.24 15.83 -7.86
CA THR A 30 1.14 17.30 -7.85
C THR A 30 1.03 17.90 -9.26
N PRO A 31 1.81 17.46 -10.28
CA PRO A 31 1.66 18.00 -11.64
C PRO A 31 0.28 17.73 -12.28
N LYS A 32 -0.49 16.79 -11.72
CA LYS A 32 -1.83 16.43 -12.16
C LYS A 32 -2.92 17.07 -11.29
N GLY A 33 -2.55 17.81 -10.23
CA GLY A 33 -3.50 18.32 -9.25
C GLY A 33 -4.12 17.23 -8.36
N GLU A 34 -3.46 16.08 -8.24
CA GLU A 34 -3.91 14.93 -7.45
C GLU A 34 -3.16 14.83 -6.11
N ASN A 35 -3.74 14.15 -5.13
CA ASN A 35 -3.14 13.93 -3.81
C ASN A 35 -3.08 12.45 -3.47
N ILE A 36 -1.93 12.01 -2.94
CA ILE A 36 -1.75 10.71 -2.31
C ILE A 36 -2.53 10.71 -0.99
N VAL A 37 -3.40 9.71 -0.82
CA VAL A 37 -4.24 9.52 0.38
C VAL A 37 -3.73 8.42 1.30
N THR A 38 -2.53 7.90 1.04
CA THR A 38 -1.92 6.82 1.84
C THR A 38 -1.63 7.29 3.26
N GLU A 39 -2.22 6.61 4.24
CA GLU A 39 -1.91 6.82 5.66
C GLU A 39 -0.56 6.19 6.02
N ILE A 40 0.18 6.79 6.96
CA ILE A 40 1.42 6.22 7.52
C ILE A 40 1.24 6.12 9.02
N LEU A 41 1.19 4.88 9.52
CA LEU A 41 0.92 4.56 10.93
C LEU A 41 1.99 3.60 11.47
N GLU A 42 2.22 3.63 12.77
CA GLU A 42 2.95 2.56 13.44
C GLU A 42 2.10 1.28 13.40
N VAL A 43 2.78 0.13 13.29
CA VAL A 43 2.10 -1.16 13.27
C VAL A 43 1.36 -1.40 14.59
N GLY A 44 0.09 -1.75 14.48
CA GLY A 44 -0.75 -2.14 15.61
C GLY A 44 -0.89 -3.65 15.73
N LEU A 45 -1.99 -4.09 16.35
CA LEU A 45 -2.37 -5.49 16.38
C LEU A 45 -2.63 -6.01 14.95
N TRP A 46 -2.02 -7.14 14.63
CA TRP A 46 -2.22 -7.84 13.36
C TRP A 46 -2.95 -9.17 13.61
N HIS A 47 -3.93 -9.46 12.77
CA HIS A 47 -4.65 -10.73 12.76
C HIS A 47 -4.46 -11.39 11.41
N ASP A 48 -3.98 -12.62 11.41
CA ASP A 48 -3.82 -13.37 10.17
C ASP A 48 -5.18 -13.69 9.55
N ALA A 49 -5.29 -13.48 8.24
CA ALA A 49 -6.42 -13.95 7.46
C ALA A 49 -6.38 -15.49 7.34
N GLU A 50 -7.55 -16.08 7.12
CA GLU A 50 -7.73 -17.53 6.99
C GLU A 50 -6.85 -18.14 5.89
N LEU A 51 -6.49 -19.42 6.05
CA LEU A 51 -5.54 -20.13 5.18
C LEU A 51 -5.90 -20.11 3.69
N TYR A 52 -7.18 -20.04 3.35
CA TYR A 52 -7.62 -20.01 1.95
C TYR A 52 -7.34 -18.66 1.25
N HIS A 53 -7.18 -17.57 2.01
CA HIS A 53 -6.78 -16.26 1.48
C HIS A 53 -5.28 -16.19 1.15
N GLN A 54 -4.47 -16.97 1.87
CA GLN A 54 -3.02 -16.98 1.70
C GLN A 54 -2.65 -17.53 0.31
N LEU A 55 -1.90 -16.72 -0.46
CA LEU A 55 -1.50 -17.01 -1.85
C LEU A 55 -2.69 -17.26 -2.80
N TYR A 56 -3.86 -16.65 -2.53
CA TYR A 56 -5.09 -16.91 -3.29
C TYR A 56 -4.91 -16.77 -4.81
N LEU A 57 -4.30 -15.69 -5.30
CA LEU A 57 -4.11 -15.46 -6.75
C LEU A 57 -3.01 -16.34 -7.38
N PHE A 58 -2.07 -16.85 -6.59
CA PHE A 58 -1.12 -17.87 -7.09
C PHE A 58 -1.81 -19.23 -7.27
N LYS A 59 -2.69 -19.59 -6.33
CA LYS A 59 -3.48 -20.84 -6.38
C LYS A 59 -4.63 -20.75 -7.41
N ASN A 60 -5.14 -19.55 -7.66
CA ASN A 60 -6.22 -19.27 -8.60
C ASN A 60 -5.81 -18.14 -9.57
N PRO A 61 -5.03 -18.45 -10.62
CA PRO A 61 -4.50 -17.42 -11.54
C PRO A 61 -5.58 -16.58 -12.23
N ASN A 62 -6.76 -17.17 -12.46
CA ASN A 62 -7.94 -16.49 -13.04
C ASN A 62 -8.95 -16.03 -11.98
N GLY A 63 -8.57 -16.04 -10.70
CA GLY A 63 -9.39 -15.57 -9.59
C GLY A 63 -9.69 -14.08 -9.69
N TYR A 64 -10.71 -13.63 -8.95
CA TYR A 64 -11.08 -12.22 -8.91
C TYR A 64 -9.91 -11.35 -8.43
N HIS A 65 -9.61 -10.31 -9.18
CA HIS A 65 -8.66 -9.26 -8.81
C HIS A 65 -9.15 -7.90 -9.32
N CYS A 66 -8.79 -6.83 -8.61
CA CYS A 66 -9.12 -5.48 -9.03
C CYS A 66 -8.26 -5.05 -10.22
N SER A 67 -8.85 -4.34 -11.19
CA SER A 67 -8.15 -3.82 -12.38
C SER A 67 -7.10 -2.75 -12.06
N THR A 68 -7.10 -2.19 -10.85
CA THR A 68 -6.13 -1.19 -10.41
C THR A 68 -4.83 -1.79 -9.87
N HIS A 69 -4.77 -3.09 -9.59
CA HIS A 69 -3.55 -3.78 -9.14
C HIS A 69 -2.64 -4.07 -10.35
N LYS A 70 -1.82 -3.09 -10.71
CA LYS A 70 -0.87 -3.18 -11.83
C LYS A 70 0.50 -2.68 -11.39
N LEU A 71 1.54 -3.17 -12.06
CA LEU A 71 2.88 -2.66 -11.88
C LEU A 71 2.94 -1.21 -12.40
N HIS A 72 3.23 -0.30 -11.48
CA HIS A 72 3.58 1.08 -11.76
C HIS A 72 5.08 1.27 -11.48
N TRP A 73 5.71 2.17 -12.24
CA TRP A 73 7.11 2.64 -12.17
C TRP A 73 8.14 1.76 -11.45
#